data_AF-A0A925KA71-F1
#
_entry.id   AF-A0A925KA71-F1
#
_cell.length_a   1.000
_cell.length_b   1.000
_cell.length_c   1.000
_cell.angle_alpha   90.00
_cell.angle_beta   90.00
_cell.angle_gamma   90.00
#
_symmetry.space_group_name_H-M   'P 1'
#
loop_
_entity.id
_entity.type
_entity.pdbx_description
1 polymer ?
#
loop_
_entity_poly.entity_id
_entity_poly.type
_entity_poly.pdbx_seq_one_letter_code
_entity_poly.pdbx_strand_id
1 'polypeptide(L)'
;MSIVHAQASSLDRHPLATRNEWIAARMSLLAREKELTRLRDRVASERRALPWVRLEKNHVFDTLTGPRRLSELFEARRQLLVQHFMFGPGWEQGCKSCSFMADHLDGMSAHLAQRDIALLVVSRAPLAEIERPRLFRLRTCIHSTQASSISNRSKALKSPARRGRSRRRGVLN
;
A
#
# COMPACT_ATOMS: atom_id res chain seq x y z
N MET A 1 -16.53 -53.58 6.38
CA MET A 1 -16.38 -52.78 5.15
C MET A 1 -17.13 -51.47 5.37
N SER A 2 -16.42 -50.43 5.85
CA SER A 2 -17.02 -49.13 6.13
C SER A 2 -17.14 -48.34 4.84
N ILE A 3 -18.37 -48.04 4.45
CA ILE A 3 -18.69 -47.18 3.31
C ILE A 3 -18.26 -45.76 3.67
N VAL A 4 -17.30 -45.24 2.91
CA VAL A 4 -16.88 -43.84 2.95
C VAL A 4 -18.06 -43.00 2.45
N HIS A 5 -18.69 -42.21 3.32
CA HIS A 5 -19.60 -41.16 2.87
C HIS A 5 -18.78 -40.06 2.20
N ALA A 6 -18.82 -40.04 0.86
CA ALA A 6 -18.41 -38.87 0.09
C ALA A 6 -19.32 -37.70 0.46
N GLN A 7 -18.78 -36.67 1.12
CA GLN A 7 -19.50 -35.43 1.34
C GLN A 7 -19.73 -34.76 -0.02
N ALA A 8 -20.99 -34.71 -0.47
CA ALA A 8 -21.39 -33.94 -1.64
C ALA A 8 -21.04 -32.46 -1.42
N SER A 9 -20.30 -31.91 -2.37
CA SER A 9 -19.66 -30.60 -2.28
C SER A 9 -20.65 -29.43 -2.36
N SER A 10 -20.26 -28.26 -1.86
CA SER A 10 -21.04 -27.01 -1.87
C SER A 10 -21.50 -26.52 -3.25
N LEU A 11 -21.04 -27.12 -4.35
CA LEU A 11 -21.39 -26.75 -5.72
C LEU A 11 -22.82 -27.17 -6.11
N ASP A 12 -23.36 -28.22 -5.50
CA ASP A 12 -24.70 -28.76 -5.84
C ASP A 12 -25.86 -27.87 -5.34
N ARG A 13 -25.55 -26.80 -4.59
CA ARG A 13 -26.54 -25.83 -4.06
C ARG A 13 -26.71 -24.57 -4.90
N HIS A 14 -25.92 -24.38 -5.95
CA HIS A 14 -26.05 -23.16 -6.76
C HIS A 14 -27.11 -23.37 -7.86
N PRO A 15 -28.17 -22.54 -7.93
CA PRO A 15 -29.19 -22.69 -8.96
C PRO A 15 -28.57 -22.51 -10.36
N LEU A 16 -28.90 -23.43 -11.27
CA LEU A 16 -28.63 -23.30 -12.70
C LEU A 16 -29.70 -22.41 -13.31
N ALA A 17 -29.30 -21.49 -14.18
CA ALA A 17 -30.19 -20.57 -14.86
C ALA A 17 -29.86 -20.52 -16.35
N THR A 18 -30.85 -20.20 -17.17
CA THR A 18 -30.63 -19.89 -18.58
C THR A 18 -29.81 -18.60 -18.73
N ARG A 19 -29.25 -18.38 -19.92
CA ARG A 19 -28.47 -17.16 -20.21
C ARG A 19 -29.28 -15.89 -19.98
N ASN A 20 -30.56 -15.88 -20.34
CA ASN A 20 -31.43 -14.71 -20.22
C ASN A 20 -31.75 -14.39 -18.75
N GLU A 21 -32.07 -15.41 -17.96
CA GLU A 21 -32.29 -15.27 -16.51
C GLU A 21 -31.02 -14.75 -15.81
N TRP A 22 -29.86 -15.29 -16.19
CA TRP A 22 -28.58 -14.81 -15.66
C TRP A 22 -28.30 -13.35 -16.03
N ILE A 23 -28.56 -12.93 -17.28
CA ILE A 23 -28.36 -11.53 -17.71
C ILE A 23 -29.29 -10.61 -16.91
N ALA A 24 -30.57 -10.96 -16.75
CA ALA A 24 -31.52 -10.17 -15.98
C ALA A 24 -31.08 -10.02 -14.51
N ALA A 25 -30.69 -11.13 -13.87
CA ALA A 25 -30.16 -11.11 -12.51
C ALA A 25 -28.85 -10.29 -12.40
N ARG A 26 -27.94 -10.42 -13.39
CA ARG A 26 -26.68 -9.69 -13.42
C ARG A 26 -26.88 -8.20 -13.58
N MET A 27 -27.82 -7.77 -14.42
CA MET A 27 -28.14 -6.34 -14.59
C MET A 27 -28.72 -5.75 -13.32
N SER A 28 -29.59 -6.49 -12.63
CA SER A 28 -30.14 -6.09 -11.32
C SER A 28 -29.02 -5.93 -10.28
N LEU A 29 -28.11 -6.91 -10.17
CA LEU A 29 -26.97 -6.81 -9.26
C LEU A 29 -26.00 -5.67 -9.63
N LEU A 30 -25.75 -5.46 -10.93
CA LEU A 30 -24.86 -4.41 -11.42
C LEU A 30 -25.33 -3.00 -11.00
N ALA A 31 -26.64 -2.78 -10.90
CA ALA A 31 -27.17 -1.51 -10.38
C ALA A 31 -26.70 -1.26 -8.93
N ARG A 32 -26.82 -2.28 -8.07
CA ARG A 32 -26.38 -2.22 -6.66
C ARG A 32 -24.86 -2.08 -6.53
N GLU A 33 -24.09 -2.77 -7.37
CA GLU A 33 -22.62 -2.65 -7.39
C GLU A 33 -22.17 -1.24 -7.81
N LYS A 34 -22.88 -0.61 -8.75
CA LYS A 34 -22.62 0.79 -9.14
C LYS A 34 -22.92 1.76 -8.01
N GLU A 35 -23.99 1.53 -7.24
CA GLU A 35 -24.29 2.33 -6.04
C GLU A 35 -23.17 2.20 -5.00
N LEU A 36 -22.71 0.98 -4.71
CA LEU A 36 -21.59 0.74 -3.80
C LEU A 36 -20.32 1.45 -4.28
N THR A 37 -20.05 1.44 -5.59
CA THR A 37 -18.89 2.14 -6.17
C THR A 37 -18.96 3.65 -5.91
N ARG A 38 -20.12 4.28 -6.20
CA ARG A 38 -20.33 5.72 -5.93
C ARG A 38 -20.22 6.06 -4.45
N LEU A 39 -20.73 5.19 -3.57
CA LEU A 39 -20.61 5.36 -2.13
C LEU A 39 -19.14 5.32 -1.69
N ARG A 40 -18.36 4.35 -2.20
CA ARG A 40 -16.91 4.26 -1.95
C ARG A 40 -16.18 5.52 -2.40
N ASP A 41 -16.54 6.07 -3.56
CA ASP A 41 -15.94 7.31 -4.07
C ASP A 41 -16.26 8.51 -3.17
N ARG A 42 -17.51 8.59 -2.69
CA ARG A 42 -17.93 9.64 -1.74
C ARG A 42 -17.15 9.56 -0.43
N VAL A 43 -17.08 8.37 0.17
CA VAL A 43 -16.30 8.13 1.39
C VAL A 43 -14.81 8.42 1.16
N ALA A 44 -14.26 8.08 0.00
CA ALA A 44 -12.88 8.40 -0.34
C ALA A 44 -12.65 9.91 -0.50
N SER A 45 -13.65 10.66 -0.98
CA SER A 45 -13.63 12.12 -1.02
C SER A 45 -13.66 12.71 0.39
N GLU A 46 -14.60 12.26 1.22
CA GLU A 46 -14.74 12.69 2.63
C GLU A 46 -13.45 12.44 3.42
N ARG A 47 -12.84 11.26 3.27
CA ARG A 47 -11.55 10.94 3.90
C ARG A 47 -10.41 11.88 3.49
N ARG A 48 -10.38 12.32 2.22
CA ARG A 48 -9.38 13.28 1.73
C ARG A 48 -9.65 14.71 2.22
N ALA A 49 -10.92 15.03 2.49
CA ALA A 49 -11.35 16.32 3.02
C ALA A 49 -11.17 16.43 4.55
N LEU A 50 -10.88 15.32 5.26
CA LEU A 50 -10.58 15.36 6.69
C LEU A 50 -9.44 16.36 6.99
N PRO A 51 -9.57 17.19 8.04
CA PRO A 51 -8.52 18.11 8.45
C PRO A 51 -7.20 17.39 8.68
N TRP A 52 -6.11 18.01 8.25
CA TRP A 52 -4.77 17.46 8.41
C TRP A 52 -4.23 17.80 9.79
N VAL A 53 -3.59 16.81 10.43
CA VAL A 53 -2.84 17.03 11.66
C VAL A 53 -1.36 17.20 11.33
N ARG A 54 -0.74 18.25 11.88
CA ARG A 54 0.70 18.48 11.74
C ARG A 54 1.46 17.40 12.51
N LEU A 55 2.44 16.80 11.85
CA LEU A 55 3.43 15.95 12.51
C LEU A 55 4.47 16.84 13.21
N GLU A 56 4.42 16.90 14.54
CA GLU A 56 5.38 17.66 15.34
C GLU A 56 6.62 16.85 15.70
N LYS A 57 6.47 15.52 15.80
CA LYS A 57 7.57 14.64 16.19
C LYS A 57 8.60 14.53 15.07
N ASN A 58 9.87 14.70 15.44
CA ASN A 58 11.00 14.36 14.59
C ASN A 58 11.14 12.83 14.48
N HIS A 59 10.42 12.23 13.54
CA HIS A 59 10.52 10.80 13.27
C HIS A 59 11.84 10.49 12.57
N VAL A 60 12.66 9.68 13.24
CA VAL A 60 13.92 9.11 12.74
C VAL A 60 13.72 7.61 12.56
N PHE A 61 14.36 7.09 11.52
CA PHE A 61 14.21 5.74 11.02
C PHE A 61 15.58 5.12 10.79
N ASP A 62 15.76 3.87 11.19
CA ASP A 62 16.99 3.14 10.89
C ASP A 62 16.89 2.54 9.49
N THR A 63 17.86 2.87 8.65
CA THR A 63 17.94 2.43 7.27
C THR A 63 19.29 1.76 7.03
N LEU A 64 19.40 1.02 5.92
CA LEU A 64 20.65 0.34 5.53
C LEU A 64 21.82 1.31 5.32
N THR A 65 21.54 2.59 5.05
CA THR A 65 22.55 3.64 4.87
C THR A 65 22.70 4.53 6.13
N GLY A 66 22.22 4.06 7.28
CA GLY A 66 22.18 4.80 8.54
C GLY A 66 20.85 5.50 8.82
N PRO A 67 20.74 6.23 9.95
CA PRO A 67 19.51 6.88 10.36
C PRO A 67 19.05 7.97 9.38
N ARG A 68 17.75 8.02 9.08
CA ARG A 68 17.13 9.05 8.22
C ARG A 68 15.87 9.63 8.86
N ARG A 69 15.61 10.92 8.62
CA ARG A 69 14.39 11.61 9.05
C ARG A 69 13.25 11.35 8.07
N LEU A 70 12.00 11.43 8.52
CA LEU A 70 10.82 11.23 7.66
C LEU A 70 10.85 12.09 6.38
N SER A 71 11.31 13.33 6.46
CA SER A 71 11.42 14.24 5.32
C SER A 71 12.45 13.79 4.28
N GLU A 72 13.48 13.06 4.70
CA GLU A 72 14.54 12.59 3.82
C GLU A 72 14.10 11.37 3.01
N LEU A 73 13.18 10.55 3.56
CA LEU A 73 12.64 9.35 2.91
C LEU A 73 11.87 9.64 1.61
N PHE A 74 11.58 10.91 1.32
CA PHE A 74 10.94 11.32 0.07
C PHE A 74 11.89 11.29 -1.13
N GLU A 75 13.22 11.28 -0.95
CA GLU A 75 14.20 11.12 -2.05
C GLU A 75 13.94 12.06 -3.26
N ALA A 76 13.69 13.34 -2.95
CA ALA A 76 13.34 14.41 -3.91
C ALA A 76 11.96 14.26 -4.61
N ARG A 77 11.10 13.38 -4.12
CA ARG A 77 9.70 13.16 -4.56
C ARG A 77 8.71 13.96 -3.73
N ARG A 78 7.52 14.19 -4.30
CA ARG A 78 6.43 14.92 -3.62
C ARG A 78 5.58 14.04 -2.72
N GLN A 79 5.59 12.72 -2.95
CA GLN A 79 4.75 11.76 -2.26
C GLN A 79 5.57 10.58 -1.77
N LEU A 80 5.18 10.01 -0.62
CA LEU A 80 5.77 8.82 -0.03
C LEU A 80 4.66 7.79 0.15
N LEU A 81 4.84 6.62 -0.47
CA LEU A 81 4.02 5.44 -0.25
C LEU A 81 4.75 4.51 0.72
N VAL A 82 4.12 4.23 1.87
CA VAL A 82 4.67 3.35 2.90
C VAL A 82 3.88 2.05 2.94
N GLN A 83 4.55 0.94 2.67
CA GLN A 83 4.02 -0.40 2.88
C GLN A 83 4.51 -0.91 4.25
N HIS A 84 3.58 -1.22 5.15
CA HIS A 84 3.93 -1.92 6.38
C HIS A 84 4.09 -3.41 6.08
N PHE A 85 5.29 -3.93 6.25
CA PHE A 85 5.58 -5.34 6.15
C PHE A 85 5.55 -5.96 7.54
N MET A 86 4.60 -6.86 7.75
CA MET A 86 4.41 -7.51 9.03
C MET A 86 5.53 -8.53 9.27
N PHE A 87 6.57 -8.08 9.95
CA PHE A 87 7.68 -8.90 10.43
C PHE A 87 8.07 -8.41 11.83
N GLY A 88 7.89 -9.28 12.83
CA GLY A 88 8.14 -8.97 14.23
C GLY A 88 9.57 -9.28 14.66
N PRO A 89 10.06 -8.68 15.75
CA PRO A 89 11.32 -9.10 16.37
C PRO A 89 11.30 -10.60 16.69
N GLY A 90 12.38 -11.30 16.36
CA GLY A 90 12.53 -12.75 16.59
C GLY A 90 11.75 -13.64 15.64
N TRP A 91 11.13 -13.08 14.58
CA TRP A 91 10.45 -13.88 13.57
C TRP A 91 11.47 -14.44 12.57
N GLU A 92 11.30 -15.71 12.19
CA GLU A 92 12.12 -16.31 11.13
C GLU A 92 11.67 -15.90 9.72
N GLN A 93 10.36 -15.66 9.55
CA GLN A 93 9.75 -15.35 8.25
C GLN A 93 8.71 -14.23 8.37
N GLY A 94 8.56 -13.46 7.29
CA GLY A 94 7.52 -12.45 7.14
C GLY A 94 6.10 -13.04 7.05
N CYS A 95 5.09 -12.21 7.30
CA CYS A 95 3.70 -12.58 7.05
C CYS A 95 3.51 -12.99 5.57
N LYS A 96 2.85 -14.14 5.32
CA LYS A 96 2.61 -14.70 3.98
C LYS A 96 2.07 -13.68 2.98
N SER A 97 1.07 -12.89 3.37
CA SER A 97 0.48 -11.88 2.49
C SER A 97 1.43 -10.71 2.22
N CYS A 98 2.22 -10.29 3.21
CA CYS A 98 3.21 -9.24 3.01
C CYS A 98 4.35 -9.73 2.11
N SER A 99 4.83 -10.96 2.29
CA SER A 99 5.85 -11.58 1.43
C SER A 99 5.38 -11.64 -0.02
N PHE A 100 4.17 -12.14 -0.24
CA PHE A 100 3.55 -12.15 -1.58
C PHE A 100 3.46 -10.75 -2.20
N MET A 101 3.04 -9.74 -1.43
CA MET A 101 2.99 -8.36 -1.91
C MET A 101 4.39 -7.79 -2.24
N ALA A 102 5.41 -8.16 -1.47
CA ALA A 102 6.77 -7.69 -1.64
C ALA A 102 7.37 -8.10 -3.00
N ASP A 103 7.06 -9.31 -3.47
CA ASP A 103 7.49 -9.84 -4.76
C ASP A 103 7.04 -8.97 -5.95
N HIS A 104 5.97 -8.18 -5.77
CA HIS A 104 5.42 -7.30 -6.80
C HIS A 104 5.92 -5.85 -6.74
N LEU A 105 6.61 -5.44 -5.67
CA LEU A 105 7.00 -4.05 -5.48
C LEU A 105 8.10 -3.60 -6.45
N ASP A 106 9.01 -4.49 -6.83
CA ASP A 106 10.11 -4.19 -7.76
C ASP A 106 9.57 -3.72 -9.12
N GLY A 107 8.60 -4.43 -9.71
CA GLY A 107 7.98 -4.06 -10.98
C GLY A 107 7.17 -2.77 -10.91
N MET A 108 6.56 -2.47 -9.77
CA MET A 108 5.78 -1.24 -9.55
C MET A 108 6.68 -0.01 -9.36
N SER A 109 7.89 -0.18 -8.82
CA SER A 109 8.78 0.91 -8.39
C SER A 109 9.04 1.96 -9.48
N ALA A 110 9.30 1.54 -10.71
CA ALA A 110 9.55 2.43 -11.85
C ALA A 110 8.33 3.31 -12.19
N HIS A 111 7.12 2.74 -12.14
CA HIS A 111 5.88 3.46 -12.43
C HIS A 111 5.50 4.46 -11.34
N LEU A 112 5.84 4.17 -10.08
CA LEU A 112 5.69 5.09 -8.96
C LEU A 112 6.68 6.25 -9.09
N ALA A 113 7.93 5.96 -9.41
CA ALA A 113 8.96 6.97 -9.64
C ALA A 113 8.58 7.94 -10.78
N GLN A 114 7.98 7.45 -11.87
CA GLN A 114 7.45 8.27 -12.96
C GLN A 114 6.31 9.20 -12.53
N ARG A 115 5.58 8.85 -11.46
CA ARG A 115 4.48 9.65 -10.86
C ARG A 115 4.94 10.49 -9.68
N ASP A 116 6.24 10.62 -9.50
CA ASP A 116 6.85 11.40 -8.41
C ASP A 116 6.49 10.88 -7.01
N ILE A 117 6.48 9.55 -6.87
CA ILE A 117 6.20 8.83 -5.62
C ILE A 117 7.43 8.02 -5.22
N ALA A 118 7.91 8.21 -3.99
CA ALA A 118 8.87 7.32 -3.34
C ALA A 118 8.15 6.12 -2.71
N LEU A 119 8.73 4.94 -2.81
CA LEU A 119 8.21 3.70 -2.21
C LEU A 119 9.11 3.24 -1.07
N LEU A 120 8.51 2.97 0.08
CA LEU A 120 9.18 2.50 1.29
C LEU A 120 8.47 1.29 1.88
N VAL A 121 9.26 0.34 2.39
CA VAL A 121 8.76 -0.78 3.20
C VAL A 121 9.23 -0.58 4.65
N VAL A 122 8.31 -0.65 5.60
CA VAL A 122 8.64 -0.51 7.03
C VAL A 122 8.26 -1.76 7.79
N SER A 123 9.05 -2.10 8.80
CA SER A 123 8.82 -3.24 9.69
C SER A 123 9.25 -2.90 11.12
N ARG A 124 8.76 -3.67 12.10
CA ARG A 124 9.14 -3.53 13.52
C ARG A 124 10.35 -4.37 13.91
N ALA A 125 10.72 -5.39 13.13
CA ALA A 125 11.90 -6.20 13.41
C ALA A 125 13.19 -5.35 13.33
N PRO A 126 14.21 -5.58 14.17
CA PRO A 126 15.51 -4.90 14.08
C PRO A 126 16.10 -4.97 12.67
N LEU A 127 16.84 -3.94 12.26
CA LEU A 127 17.41 -3.87 10.91
C LEU A 127 18.29 -5.10 10.59
N ALA A 128 19.07 -5.56 11.57
CA ALA A 128 19.90 -6.76 11.43
C ALA A 128 19.09 -8.05 11.15
N GLU A 129 17.86 -8.15 11.65
CA GLU A 129 16.97 -9.29 11.38
C GLU A 129 16.28 -9.16 10.02
N ILE A 130 16.04 -7.93 9.56
CA ILE A 130 15.47 -7.65 8.24
C ILE A 130 16.50 -7.94 7.14
N GLU A 131 17.77 -7.64 7.38
CA GLU A 131 18.87 -7.87 6.42
C GLU A 131 19.20 -9.35 6.23
N ARG A 132 19.24 -10.12 7.32
CA ARG A 132 19.62 -11.55 7.32
C ARG A 132 18.93 -12.38 6.22
N PRO A 133 17.60 -12.33 6.07
CA PRO A 133 16.92 -13.22 5.14
C PRO A 133 16.98 -12.79 3.66
N ARG A 134 17.68 -11.71 3.25
CA ARG A 134 17.56 -11.13 1.89
C ARG A 134 16.07 -11.05 1.42
N LEU A 135 15.14 -10.92 2.38
CA LEU A 135 13.69 -10.96 2.16
C LEU A 135 13.23 -9.87 1.19
N PHE A 136 14.08 -8.87 0.98
CA PHE A 136 13.80 -7.74 0.11
C PHE A 136 15.03 -7.44 -0.73
N ARG A 137 14.89 -7.66 -2.03
CA ARG A 137 15.74 -7.04 -3.05
C ARG A 137 15.45 -5.53 -3.18
N LEU A 138 14.43 -5.03 -2.48
CA LEU A 138 14.05 -3.63 -2.39
C LEU A 138 15.01 -2.88 -1.45
N ARG A 139 15.56 -1.79 -1.96
CA ARG A 139 16.55 -0.91 -1.32
C ARG A 139 16.09 -0.18 -0.04
N THR A 140 14.88 -0.44 0.45
CA THR A 140 14.18 0.49 1.36
C THR A 140 13.34 -0.23 2.40
N CYS A 141 13.93 -1.22 3.07
CA CYS A 141 13.37 -1.73 4.32
C CYS A 141 13.91 -0.94 5.50
N ILE A 142 12.99 -0.44 6.32
CA ILE A 142 13.29 0.41 7.46
C ILE A 142 12.74 -0.22 8.73
N HIS A 143 13.58 -0.26 9.76
CA HIS A 143 13.13 -0.55 11.10
C HIS A 143 12.43 0.69 11.69
N SER A 144 11.24 0.49 12.26
CA SER A 144 10.58 1.52 13.06
C SER A 144 9.72 0.91 14.17
N THR A 145 10.04 1.26 15.41
CA THR A 145 9.14 1.05 16.56
C THR A 145 7.88 1.91 16.50
N GLN A 146 7.80 2.84 15.55
CA GLN A 146 6.74 3.85 15.43
C GLN A 146 5.85 3.65 14.19
N ALA A 147 6.01 2.54 13.45
CA ALA A 147 5.30 2.25 12.19
C ALA A 147 3.77 2.35 12.31
N SER A 148 3.21 1.99 13.47
CA SER A 148 1.77 2.09 13.78
C SER A 148 1.27 3.53 13.85
N SER A 149 2.12 4.49 14.22
CA SER A 149 1.72 5.90 14.36
C SER A 149 1.60 6.64 13.03
N ILE A 150 2.19 6.15 11.94
CA ILE A 150 2.22 6.83 10.62
C ILE A 150 1.16 6.26 9.66
N SER A 151 0.63 5.07 9.97
CA SER A 151 -0.32 4.31 9.13
C SER A 151 -1.70 4.98 8.95
N ASN A 152 -2.11 5.90 9.83
CA ASN A 152 -3.41 6.56 9.71
C ASN A 152 -3.39 7.72 8.69
N ARG A 153 -4.18 7.54 7.63
CA ARG A 153 -4.29 8.27 6.33
C ARG A 153 -4.52 9.79 6.34
N SER A 154 -4.30 10.51 7.43
CA SER A 154 -4.57 11.96 7.52
C SER A 154 -3.41 12.77 8.12
N LYS A 155 -2.18 12.32 7.89
CA LYS A 155 -0.97 12.97 8.41
C LYS A 155 -0.19 13.58 7.26
N ALA A 156 -0.12 14.90 7.24
CA ALA A 156 0.58 15.62 6.20
C ALA A 156 2.02 15.90 6.62
N LEU A 157 2.95 15.44 5.80
CA LEU A 157 4.28 16.02 5.75
C LEU A 157 4.37 16.88 4.48
N LYS A 158 4.70 18.17 4.61
CA LYS A 158 5.10 18.94 3.43
C LYS A 158 6.42 18.33 2.93
N SER A 159 6.41 17.76 1.73
CA SER A 159 7.66 17.51 1.00
C SER A 159 8.47 18.81 0.97
N PRO A 160 9.78 18.80 1.29
CA PRO A 160 10.58 20.01 1.29
C PRO A 160 10.48 20.67 -0.08
N ALA A 161 9.99 21.90 -0.10
CA ALA A 161 9.73 22.65 -1.33
C ALA A 161 10.98 22.65 -2.22
N ARG A 162 10.85 22.18 -3.47
CA ARG A 162 11.88 22.44 -4.48
C ARG A 162 12.04 23.95 -4.62
N ARG A 163 13.22 24.48 -4.26
CA ARG A 163 13.65 25.82 -4.72
C ARG A 163 13.50 25.84 -6.24
N GLY A 164 12.91 26.92 -6.75
CA GLY A 164 12.21 26.95 -8.03
C GLY A 164 13.04 26.54 -9.24
N ARG A 165 12.44 25.74 -10.11
CA ARG A 165 12.83 25.69 -11.52
C ARG A 165 11.92 26.65 -12.27
N SER A 166 12.37 27.88 -12.44
CA SER A 166 11.71 28.88 -13.29
C SER A 166 11.52 28.26 -14.68
N ARG A 167 10.27 27.99 -15.07
CA ARG A 167 9.92 27.78 -16.48
C ARG A 167 9.99 29.16 -17.14
N ARG A 168 11.16 29.53 -17.68
CA ARG A 168 11.20 30.57 -18.72
C ARG A 168 10.40 30.02 -19.91
N ARG A 169 9.17 30.53 -20.08
CA ARG A 169 8.47 30.43 -21.37
C ARG A 169 9.27 31.31 -22.33
N GLY A 170 10.04 30.70 -23.22
CA GLY A 170 10.54 31.38 -24.40
C GLY A 170 9.35 31.65 -25.32
N VAL A 171 8.97 32.91 -25.44
CA VAL A 171 8.19 33.43 -26.55
C VAL A 171 9.12 33.40 -27.76
N LEU A 172 8.73 32.70 -28.82
CA LEU A 172 9.32 32.88 -30.14
C LEU A 172 8.38 33.80 -30.92
N ASN A 173 8.92 34.94 -31.33
CA ASN A 173 8.43 35.71 -32.48
C ASN A 173 8.66 34.90 -33.77
#